data_AF-A0ABD1P292-F1
#
_entry.id   AF-A0ABD1P292-F1
#
_cell.length_a   1.000
_cell.length_b   1.000
_cell.length_c   1.000
_cell.angle_alpha   90.00
_cell.angle_beta   90.00
_cell.angle_gamma   90.00
#
_symmetry.space_group_name_H-M   'P 1'
#
loop_
_entity.id
_entity.type
_entity.pdbx_description
1 polymer ?
#
loop_
_entity_poly.entity_id
_entity_poly.type
_entity_poly.pdbx_seq_one_letter_code
_entity_poly.pdbx_strand_id
1 'polypeptide(L)'
;MKTSAKFIVLHPPIHKPRGGGGGLVVAPSNRTWLLVFMLFFAFTFGFTFITTRDAARTARPNGSEASTKSPLPRSVFDALLHYASINDTASGQMSSAELKSIVSVLRHCATPCNFLVFGITHETLLWNSLNHNGRTVFVDESSYLVSELEEKHSGIEAYDVQFTTKVSELYSLMAHYKLQLKNECRPVQNLLFSDCKLAINDLPNHIYDVPWDIILIDGPCGYFMAAPGRMTAIFTAGVLARSKRGGVEKTHVFVHEIDKKVEKVCSDEFLCRENLVETKDNLGHFVVRKMAAARGFEFCPNSNSSFSPGSNSSDGDD
;
A
#
# COMPACT_ATOMS: atom_id res chain seq x y z
N MET A 1 19.66 -43.80 15.86
CA MET A 1 18.48 -44.37 16.56
C MET A 1 17.43 -43.28 16.67
N LYS A 2 16.21 -43.54 16.18
CA LYS A 2 15.08 -42.59 16.15
C LYS A 2 14.40 -42.53 17.52
N THR A 3 14.25 -41.35 18.10
CA THR A 3 13.38 -41.10 19.26
C THR A 3 11.99 -40.70 18.76
N SER A 4 11.01 -41.57 18.94
CA SER A 4 9.60 -41.29 18.65
C SER A 4 8.84 -41.31 19.97
N ALA A 5 8.32 -40.15 20.38
CA ALA A 5 7.49 -40.02 21.56
C ALA A 5 6.10 -40.59 21.29
N LYS A 6 5.65 -41.54 22.13
CA LYS A 6 4.31 -42.14 22.08
C LYS A 6 3.34 -41.28 22.89
N PHE A 7 2.25 -40.85 22.25
CA PHE A 7 1.11 -40.24 22.94
C PHE A 7 0.32 -41.32 23.70
N ILE A 8 0.04 -41.07 24.98
CA ILE A 8 -0.87 -41.88 25.81
C ILE A 8 -2.20 -41.14 25.90
N VAL A 9 -3.26 -41.75 25.38
CA VAL A 9 -4.64 -41.27 25.52
C VAL A 9 -5.29 -42.00 26.69
N LEU A 10 -5.71 -41.27 27.72
CA LEU A 10 -6.44 -41.81 28.87
C LEU A 10 -7.95 -41.59 28.65
N HIS A 11 -8.73 -42.67 28.66
CA HIS A 11 -10.19 -42.61 28.70
C HIS A 11 -10.69 -42.58 30.15
N PRO A 12 -11.71 -41.76 30.49
CA PRO A 12 -12.33 -41.79 31.81
C PRO A 12 -13.29 -42.98 31.96
N PRO A 13 -13.46 -43.54 33.17
CA PRO A 13 -14.30 -44.72 33.41
C PRO A 13 -15.78 -44.34 33.52
N ILE A 14 -16.64 -45.17 32.93
CA ILE A 14 -18.10 -45.08 33.08
C ILE A 14 -18.50 -45.83 34.36
N HIS A 15 -18.78 -45.11 35.44
CA HIS A 15 -19.43 -45.69 36.62
C HIS A 15 -20.94 -45.47 36.58
N LYS A 16 -21.66 -46.59 36.57
CA LYS A 16 -23.12 -46.72 36.70
C LYS A 16 -23.51 -46.67 38.18
N PRO A 17 -24.39 -45.76 38.65
CA PRO A 17 -24.85 -45.82 40.03
C PRO A 17 -26.05 -46.77 40.15
N ARG A 18 -25.84 -47.82 40.95
CA ARG A 18 -26.89 -48.66 41.55
C ARG A 18 -27.37 -47.93 42.81
N GLY A 19 -28.67 -47.72 42.92
CA GLY A 19 -29.29 -46.78 43.86
C GLY A 19 -29.26 -47.15 45.34
N GLY A 20 -29.75 -46.20 46.14
CA GLY A 20 -30.16 -46.39 47.53
C GLY A 20 -30.06 -45.10 48.34
N GLY A 21 -31.20 -44.58 48.85
CA GLY A 21 -31.22 -43.72 50.04
C GLY A 21 -31.88 -42.34 49.90
N GLY A 22 -33.18 -42.29 50.24
CA GLY A 22 -34.00 -41.15 50.67
C GLY A 22 -33.40 -39.74 50.76
N GLY A 23 -33.87 -38.86 49.89
CA GLY A 23 -33.81 -37.42 50.01
C GLY A 23 -34.79 -36.80 49.01
N LEU A 24 -35.71 -35.96 49.47
CA LEU A 24 -36.77 -35.35 48.67
C LEU A 24 -36.16 -34.36 47.65
N VAL A 25 -35.70 -34.85 46.50
CA VAL A 25 -35.29 -34.00 45.38
C VAL A 25 -36.52 -33.72 44.54
N VAL A 26 -37.09 -32.52 44.69
CA VAL A 26 -38.05 -31.99 43.73
C VAL A 26 -37.28 -31.75 42.42
N ALA A 27 -37.34 -32.72 41.51
CA ALA A 27 -36.83 -32.55 40.17
C ALA A 27 -37.65 -31.45 39.47
N PRO A 28 -37.03 -30.35 38.99
CA PRO A 28 -37.76 -29.32 38.28
C PRO A 28 -38.28 -29.93 36.97
N SER A 29 -39.58 -29.85 36.74
CA SER A 29 -40.18 -30.31 35.49
C SER A 29 -39.59 -29.51 34.30
N ASN A 30 -39.52 -30.12 33.11
CA ASN A 30 -39.08 -29.42 31.89
C ASN A 30 -39.84 -28.10 31.63
N ARG A 31 -41.07 -27.97 32.15
CA ARG A 31 -41.86 -26.74 32.09
C ARG A 31 -41.28 -25.60 32.93
N THR A 32 -40.77 -25.89 34.12
CA THR A 32 -40.12 -24.88 34.97
C THR A 32 -38.80 -24.38 34.36
N TRP A 33 -38.04 -25.26 33.69
CA TRP A 33 -36.82 -24.84 33.01
C TRP A 33 -37.10 -24.00 31.76
N LEU A 34 -38.14 -24.35 30.99
CA LEU A 34 -38.61 -23.53 29.86
C LEU A 34 -39.07 -22.13 30.29
N LEU A 35 -39.75 -22.01 31.43
CA LEU A 35 -40.17 -20.71 31.95
C LEU A 35 -38.98 -19.84 32.36
N VAL A 36 -37.97 -20.42 33.01
CA VAL A 36 -36.72 -19.72 33.36
C VAL A 36 -35.98 -19.27 32.09
N PHE A 37 -35.92 -20.13 31.07
CA PHE A 37 -35.28 -19.79 29.81
C PHE A 37 -36.01 -18.65 29.08
N MET A 38 -37.34 -18.70 29.01
CA MET A 38 -38.15 -17.64 28.39
C MET A 38 -38.03 -16.30 29.14
N LEU A 39 -38.00 -16.33 30.48
CA LEU A 39 -37.78 -15.12 31.28
C LEU A 39 -36.39 -14.53 31.07
N PHE A 40 -35.35 -15.38 30.99
CA PHE A 40 -34.00 -14.93 30.69
C PHE A 40 -33.90 -14.25 29.32
N PHE A 41 -34.51 -14.84 28.28
CA PHE A 41 -34.53 -14.23 26.94
C PHE A 41 -35.36 -12.96 26.86
N ALA A 42 -36.48 -12.88 27.58
CA ALA A 42 -37.28 -11.64 27.65
C ALA A 42 -36.50 -10.52 28.35
N PHE A 43 -35.74 -10.85 29.41
CA PHE A 43 -34.93 -9.89 30.15
C PHE A 43 -33.71 -9.41 29.35
N THR A 44 -33.01 -10.32 28.66
CA THR A 44 -31.90 -9.93 27.76
C THR A 44 -32.43 -9.07 26.62
N PHE A 45 -33.53 -9.46 25.97
CA PHE A 45 -34.11 -8.67 24.88
C PHE A 45 -34.55 -7.27 25.33
N GLY A 46 -35.19 -7.16 26.51
CA GLY A 46 -35.56 -5.87 27.10
C GLY A 46 -34.34 -5.00 27.43
N PHE A 47 -33.27 -5.60 27.98
CA PHE A 47 -32.02 -4.89 28.27
C PHE A 47 -31.34 -4.40 26.99
N THR A 48 -31.28 -5.22 25.93
CA THR A 48 -30.74 -4.81 24.63
C THR A 48 -31.55 -3.67 24.00
N PHE A 49 -32.87 -3.68 24.15
CA PHE A 49 -33.74 -2.63 23.60
C PHE A 49 -33.56 -1.29 24.34
N ILE A 50 -33.33 -1.31 25.66
CA ILE A 50 -33.09 -0.11 26.45
C ILE A 50 -31.69 0.46 26.13
N THR A 51 -30.66 -0.38 26.05
CA THR A 51 -29.29 0.07 25.73
C THR A 51 -29.16 0.60 24.30
N THR A 52 -29.84 -0.02 23.32
CA THR A 52 -29.87 0.51 21.94
C THR A 52 -30.68 1.79 21.83
N ARG A 53 -31.75 1.97 22.63
CA ARG A 53 -32.54 3.20 22.62
C ARG A 53 -31.81 4.39 23.24
N ASP A 54 -31.00 4.16 24.27
CA ASP A 54 -30.14 5.21 24.85
C ASP A 54 -28.96 5.53 23.93
N ALA A 55 -28.36 4.53 23.26
CA ALA A 55 -27.37 4.76 22.21
C ALA A 55 -27.93 5.57 21.01
N ALA A 56 -29.20 5.34 20.64
CA ALA A 56 -29.86 6.11 19.59
C ALA A 56 -30.24 7.54 20.02
N ARG A 57 -30.39 7.81 21.33
CA ARG A 57 -30.71 9.14 21.86
C ARG A 57 -29.46 10.01 22.06
N THR A 58 -28.30 9.41 22.33
CA THR A 58 -27.00 10.10 22.30
C THR A 58 -26.46 10.28 20.88
N ALA A 59 -26.93 9.50 19.90
CA ALA A 59 -26.68 9.71 18.47
C ALA A 59 -27.61 10.73 17.80
N ARG A 60 -28.03 11.78 18.52
CA ARG A 60 -28.52 12.99 17.84
C ARG A 60 -27.32 13.62 17.15
N PRO A 61 -27.38 13.93 15.84
CA PRO A 61 -26.34 14.72 15.22
C PRO A 61 -26.47 16.11 15.82
N ASN A 62 -25.63 16.44 16.80
CA ASN A 62 -25.20 17.83 16.94
C ASN A 62 -24.70 18.19 15.56
N GLY A 63 -25.35 19.19 14.95
CA GLY A 63 -25.03 19.64 13.60
C GLY A 63 -23.52 19.72 13.47
N SER A 64 -22.96 18.77 12.73
CA SER A 64 -21.59 18.84 12.29
C SER A 64 -21.55 20.12 11.47
N GLU A 65 -21.04 21.20 12.07
CA GLU A 65 -20.42 22.27 11.32
C GLU A 65 -19.55 21.53 10.31
N ALA A 66 -19.96 21.57 9.04
CA ALA A 66 -19.11 21.15 7.95
C ALA A 66 -17.90 22.06 8.08
N SER A 67 -16.85 21.55 8.74
CA SER A 67 -15.57 22.22 8.81
C SER A 67 -15.19 22.45 7.37
N THR A 68 -15.39 23.69 6.92
CA THR A 68 -14.98 24.14 5.61
C THR A 68 -13.47 24.03 5.63
N LYS A 69 -12.98 22.88 5.17
CA LYS A 69 -11.58 22.53 5.10
C LYS A 69 -10.89 23.54 4.20
N SER A 70 -10.41 24.63 4.80
CA SER A 70 -9.77 25.72 4.08
C SER A 70 -8.46 25.23 3.47
N PRO A 71 -8.09 25.70 2.27
CA PRO A 71 -6.79 25.38 1.69
C PRO A 71 -5.66 25.88 2.60
N LEU A 72 -4.50 25.22 2.55
CA LEU A 72 -3.31 25.67 3.28
C LEU A 72 -2.95 27.10 2.84
N PRO A 73 -2.74 28.07 3.75
CA PRO A 73 -2.35 29.42 3.37
C PRO A 73 -1.07 29.41 2.52
N ARG A 74 -1.05 30.21 1.46
CA ARG A 74 0.08 30.25 0.52
C ARG A 74 1.41 30.52 1.20
N SER A 75 1.43 31.44 2.17
CA SER A 75 2.64 31.76 2.95
C SER A 75 3.17 30.56 3.74
N VAL A 76 2.30 29.73 4.29
CA VAL A 76 2.69 28.50 5.02
C VAL A 76 3.23 27.47 4.04
N PHE A 77 2.54 27.27 2.91
CA PHE A 77 2.98 26.37 1.85
C PHE A 77 4.38 26.74 1.32
N ASP A 78 4.58 28.01 0.97
CA ASP A 78 5.84 28.51 0.43
C ASP A 78 6.96 28.47 1.49
N ALA A 79 6.64 28.70 2.78
CA ALA A 79 7.61 28.57 3.88
C ALA A 79 8.06 27.12 4.09
N LEU A 80 7.13 26.15 4.09
CA LEU A 80 7.46 24.72 4.21
C LEU A 80 8.39 24.27 3.10
N LEU A 81 8.10 24.66 1.85
CA LEU A 81 8.96 24.38 0.71
C LEU A 81 10.34 25.04 0.86
N HIS A 82 10.38 26.32 1.27
CA HIS A 82 11.63 27.05 1.45
C HIS A 82 12.56 26.35 2.44
N TYR A 83 12.06 26.03 3.65
CA TYR A 83 12.87 25.41 4.70
C TYR A 83 13.25 23.95 4.38
N ALA A 84 12.40 23.21 3.67
CA ALA A 84 12.75 21.87 3.21
C ALA A 84 13.87 21.89 2.15
N SER A 85 13.98 22.97 1.37
CA SER A 85 14.92 23.06 0.25
C SER A 85 16.25 23.75 0.54
N ILE A 86 16.46 24.31 1.74
CA ILE A 86 17.60 25.21 2.02
C ILE A 86 18.91 24.47 2.32
N ASN A 87 18.87 23.19 2.69
CA ASN A 87 20.03 22.38 3.11
C ASN A 87 20.15 21.06 2.34
N ASP A 88 20.09 21.14 1.02
CA ASP A 88 20.16 20.02 0.06
C ASP A 88 21.56 19.38 -0.08
N THR A 89 22.34 19.34 1.01
CA THR A 89 23.73 18.85 0.98
C THR A 89 23.88 17.40 1.43
N ALA A 90 22.80 16.78 1.91
CA ALA A 90 22.83 15.40 2.38
C ALA A 90 22.54 14.43 1.22
N SER A 91 23.42 13.44 1.05
CA SER A 91 23.25 12.39 0.04
C SER A 91 21.93 11.66 0.25
N GLY A 92 21.09 11.60 -0.80
CA GLY A 92 19.80 10.93 -0.79
C GLY A 92 18.59 11.83 -0.58
N GLN A 93 18.78 13.12 -0.27
CA GLN A 93 17.68 14.11 -0.25
C GLN A 93 17.36 14.61 -1.66
N MET A 94 16.13 15.09 -1.84
CA MET A 94 15.71 15.69 -3.10
C MET A 94 16.16 17.13 -3.22
N SER A 95 16.58 17.49 -4.44
CA SER A 95 17.02 18.83 -4.75
C SER A 95 15.90 19.86 -4.66
N SER A 96 16.27 21.14 -4.50
CA SER A 96 15.28 22.23 -4.56
C SER A 96 14.47 22.21 -5.88
N ALA A 97 15.07 21.78 -6.99
CA ALA A 97 14.39 21.68 -8.27
C ALA A 97 13.45 20.46 -8.34
N GLU A 98 13.88 19.34 -7.78
CA GLU A 98 13.08 18.10 -7.68
C GLU A 98 11.85 18.32 -6.80
N LEU A 99 12.04 18.88 -5.59
CA LEU A 99 10.95 19.26 -4.69
C LEU A 99 9.93 20.17 -5.39
N LYS A 100 10.41 21.22 -6.08
CA LYS A 100 9.54 22.16 -6.80
C LYS A 100 8.72 21.49 -7.90
N SER A 101 9.25 20.47 -8.57
CA SER A 101 8.51 19.72 -9.60
C SER A 101 7.30 18.99 -9.00
N ILE A 102 7.52 18.22 -7.92
CA ILE A 102 6.44 17.49 -7.22
C ILE A 102 5.43 18.47 -6.62
N VAL A 103 5.91 19.50 -5.93
CA VAL A 103 5.09 20.50 -5.25
C VAL A 103 4.24 21.30 -6.23
N SER A 104 4.74 21.57 -7.43
CA SER A 104 3.97 22.21 -8.50
C SER A 104 2.74 21.37 -8.88
N VAL A 105 2.89 20.05 -8.99
CA VAL A 105 1.75 19.16 -9.26
C VAL A 105 0.81 19.08 -8.07
N LEU A 106 1.35 18.89 -6.86
CA LEU A 106 0.55 18.78 -5.64
C LEU A 106 -0.32 20.03 -5.38
N ARG A 107 0.23 21.23 -5.65
CA ARG A 107 -0.50 22.51 -5.51
C ARG A 107 -1.72 22.61 -6.43
N HIS A 108 -1.69 21.96 -7.59
CA HIS A 108 -2.78 21.98 -8.58
C HIS A 108 -3.66 20.73 -8.53
N CYS A 109 -3.39 19.80 -7.61
CA CYS A 109 -4.19 18.61 -7.45
C CYS A 109 -5.56 18.95 -6.85
N ALA A 110 -6.63 18.37 -7.39
CA ALA A 110 -7.97 18.58 -6.85
C ALA A 110 -8.08 17.98 -5.45
N THR A 111 -8.71 18.69 -4.52
CA THR A 111 -8.90 18.20 -3.14
C THR A 111 -10.18 17.36 -3.02
N PRO A 112 -10.16 16.18 -2.37
CA PRO A 112 -8.98 15.54 -1.76
C PRO A 112 -8.05 14.92 -2.80
N CYS A 113 -6.75 15.19 -2.68
CA CYS A 113 -5.73 14.59 -3.53
C CYS A 113 -5.22 13.30 -2.87
N ASN A 114 -5.29 12.18 -3.57
CA ASN A 114 -4.74 10.90 -3.13
C ASN A 114 -3.28 10.81 -3.56
N PHE A 115 -2.37 10.86 -2.59
CA PHE A 115 -0.93 10.83 -2.80
C PHE A 115 -0.32 9.58 -2.16
N LEU A 116 0.21 8.67 -2.99
CA LEU A 116 0.96 7.50 -2.52
C LEU A 116 2.45 7.79 -2.61
N VAL A 117 3.20 7.48 -1.56
CA VAL A 117 4.65 7.63 -1.51
C VAL A 117 5.27 6.29 -1.13
N PHE A 118 6.08 5.73 -2.01
CA PHE A 118 6.98 4.63 -1.67
C PHE A 118 8.27 5.25 -1.12
N GLY A 119 8.65 4.91 0.11
CA GLY A 119 9.77 5.45 0.86
C GLY A 119 9.35 6.39 1.99
N ILE A 120 9.87 6.14 3.20
CA ILE A 120 9.90 7.10 4.31
C ILE A 120 11.26 7.79 4.27
N THR A 121 11.25 9.07 3.91
CA THR A 121 12.45 9.88 3.69
C THR A 121 12.38 11.17 4.48
N HIS A 122 13.38 12.03 4.31
CA HIS A 122 13.44 13.32 4.99
C HIS A 122 12.23 14.21 4.63
N GLU A 123 11.69 14.04 3.43
CA GLU A 123 10.58 14.81 2.87
C GLU A 123 9.19 14.30 3.32
N THR A 124 9.10 13.19 4.06
CA THR A 124 7.82 12.58 4.46
C THR A 124 6.86 13.57 5.12
N LEU A 125 7.34 14.39 6.07
CA LEU A 125 6.49 15.40 6.73
C LEU A 125 6.10 16.55 5.80
N LEU A 126 6.95 16.88 4.83
CA LEU A 126 6.65 17.88 3.81
C LEU A 126 5.48 17.38 2.95
N TRP A 127 5.52 16.15 2.45
CA TRP A 127 4.47 15.56 1.62
C TRP A 127 3.13 15.50 2.34
N ASN A 128 3.13 15.06 3.59
CA ASN A 128 1.92 15.01 4.40
C ASN A 128 1.34 16.43 4.65
N SER A 129 2.20 17.41 4.96
CA SER A 129 1.78 18.78 5.28
C SER A 129 1.27 19.55 4.06
N LEU A 130 1.94 19.42 2.92
CA LEU A 130 1.57 20.12 1.68
C LEU A 130 0.30 19.53 1.05
N ASN A 131 0.02 18.23 1.25
CA ASN A 131 -1.24 17.61 0.84
C ASN A 131 -2.38 17.87 1.85
N HIS A 132 -2.47 19.09 2.36
CA HIS A 132 -3.48 19.48 3.34
C HIS A 132 -4.89 19.22 2.81
N ASN A 133 -5.75 18.58 3.63
CA ASN A 133 -7.09 18.11 3.27
C ASN A 133 -7.16 16.99 2.21
N GLY A 134 -6.02 16.51 1.71
CA GLY A 134 -5.90 15.29 0.92
C GLY A 134 -5.68 14.06 1.78
N ARG A 135 -5.30 12.97 1.12
CA ARG A 135 -4.86 11.72 1.77
C ARG A 135 -3.46 11.39 1.26
N THR A 136 -2.50 11.31 2.17
CA THR A 136 -1.14 10.85 1.87
C THR A 136 -0.91 9.52 2.55
N VAL A 137 -0.41 8.52 1.80
CA VAL A 137 -0.06 7.20 2.34
C VAL A 137 1.40 6.92 2.04
N PHE A 138 2.13 6.50 3.06
CA PHE A 138 3.54 6.11 2.95
C PHE A 138 3.66 4.58 2.99
N VAL A 139 4.55 4.04 2.17
CA VAL A 139 4.86 2.60 2.11
C VAL A 139 6.37 2.43 2.13
N ASP A 140 6.91 1.65 3.06
CA ASP A 140 8.35 1.47 3.22
C ASP A 140 8.72 0.00 3.48
N GLU A 141 9.99 -0.38 3.27
CA GLU A 141 10.49 -1.72 3.60
C GLU A 141 10.73 -1.91 5.11
N SER A 142 10.87 -0.82 5.87
CA SER A 142 11.30 -0.84 7.26
C SER A 142 10.13 -0.69 8.22
N SER A 143 9.70 -1.81 8.80
CA SER A 143 8.70 -1.81 9.89
C SER A 143 9.11 -0.96 11.09
N TYR A 144 10.42 -0.82 11.32
CA TYR A 144 10.96 0.09 12.35
C TYR A 144 10.68 1.56 12.01
N LEU A 145 10.97 2.01 10.78
CA LEU A 145 10.75 3.41 10.39
C LEU A 145 9.26 3.74 10.36
N VAL A 146 8.42 2.81 9.90
CA VAL A 146 6.95 2.96 9.94
C VAL A 146 6.47 3.14 11.37
N SER A 147 6.86 2.24 12.28
CA SER A 147 6.46 2.32 13.70
C SER A 147 6.94 3.61 14.36
N GLU A 148 8.18 4.01 14.10
CA GLU A 148 8.76 5.25 14.64
C GLU A 148 8.04 6.51 14.12
N LEU A 149 7.66 6.51 12.84
CA LEU A 149 6.94 7.62 12.21
C LEU A 149 5.53 7.77 12.81
N GLU A 150 4.80 6.67 12.95
CA GLU A 150 3.46 6.65 13.54
C GLU A 150 3.45 7.07 15.01
N GLU A 151 4.45 6.64 15.79
CA GLU A 151 4.61 7.05 17.20
C GLU A 151 4.83 8.56 17.33
N LYS A 152 5.71 9.13 16.50
CA LYS A 152 6.09 10.56 16.58
C LYS A 152 5.04 11.49 15.99
N HIS A 153 4.27 11.03 15.01
CA HIS A 153 3.39 11.89 14.21
C HIS A 153 1.98 11.30 14.10
N SER A 154 1.15 11.59 15.10
CA SER A 154 -0.26 11.19 15.09
C SER A 154 -0.96 11.70 13.82
N GLY A 155 -1.56 10.78 13.06
CA GLY A 155 -2.33 11.11 11.86
C GLY A 155 -1.58 10.92 10.53
N ILE A 156 -0.34 10.45 10.55
CA ILE A 156 0.30 9.88 9.35
C ILE A 156 -0.26 8.47 9.11
N GLU A 157 -0.57 8.16 7.85
CA GLU A 157 -0.92 6.81 7.40
C GLU A 157 0.31 6.19 6.72
N ALA A 158 0.91 5.18 7.33
CA ALA A 158 2.10 4.49 6.82
C ALA A 158 1.97 2.97 6.95
N TYR A 159 2.61 2.21 6.06
CA TYR A 159 2.61 0.75 6.10
C TYR A 159 3.97 0.20 5.72
N ASP A 160 4.43 -0.85 6.42
CA ASP A 160 5.56 -1.64 5.94
C ASP A 160 5.08 -2.71 4.95
N VAL A 161 5.88 -2.95 3.91
CA VAL A 161 5.64 -4.04 2.95
C VAL A 161 6.92 -4.79 2.65
N GLN A 162 6.78 -6.06 2.30
CA GLN A 162 7.93 -6.87 1.91
C GLN A 162 8.29 -6.67 0.43
N PHE A 163 9.44 -6.05 0.18
CA PHE A 163 10.03 -5.98 -1.15
C PHE A 163 10.94 -7.19 -1.39
N THR A 164 10.48 -8.13 -2.22
CA THR A 164 11.13 -9.44 -2.38
C THR A 164 12.16 -9.52 -3.52
N THR A 165 12.28 -8.47 -4.34
CA THR A 165 13.24 -8.40 -5.45
C THR A 165 14.61 -7.98 -4.96
N LYS A 166 15.64 -8.05 -5.83
CA LYS A 166 16.95 -7.44 -5.58
C LYS A 166 17.47 -6.69 -6.79
N VAL A 167 18.24 -5.62 -6.59
CA VAL A 167 18.90 -4.87 -7.68
C VAL A 167 19.66 -5.80 -8.64
N SER A 168 20.33 -6.85 -8.13
CA SER A 168 21.03 -7.85 -8.95
C SER A 168 20.15 -8.66 -9.90
N GLU A 169 18.85 -8.70 -9.64
CA GLU A 169 17.88 -9.53 -10.38
C GLU A 169 17.21 -8.77 -11.53
N LEU A 170 17.59 -7.52 -11.81
CA LEU A 170 16.96 -6.68 -12.83
C LEU A 170 16.71 -7.43 -14.15
N TYR A 171 17.75 -8.00 -14.75
CA TYR A 171 17.62 -8.64 -16.06
C TYR A 171 16.81 -9.95 -16.02
N SER A 172 16.91 -10.72 -14.93
CA SER A 172 16.13 -11.97 -14.79
C SER A 172 14.65 -11.67 -14.54
N LEU A 173 14.34 -10.63 -13.77
CA LEU A 173 12.97 -10.14 -13.56
C LEU A 173 12.39 -9.54 -14.85
N MET A 174 13.18 -8.81 -15.63
CA MET A 174 12.74 -8.31 -16.94
C MET A 174 12.45 -9.46 -17.92
N ALA A 175 13.27 -10.50 -17.94
CA ALA A 175 13.00 -11.70 -18.73
C ALA A 175 11.73 -12.43 -18.24
N HIS A 176 11.54 -12.55 -16.92
CA HIS A 176 10.34 -13.13 -16.33
C HIS A 176 9.08 -12.35 -16.72
N TYR A 177 9.10 -11.01 -16.61
CA TYR A 177 8.02 -10.14 -17.05
C TYR A 177 7.63 -10.39 -18.51
N LYS A 178 8.61 -10.43 -19.43
CA LYS A 178 8.35 -10.69 -20.86
C LYS A 178 7.65 -12.04 -21.10
N LEU A 179 7.98 -13.06 -20.31
CA LEU A 179 7.30 -14.36 -20.36
C LEU A 179 5.87 -14.31 -19.79
N GLN A 180 5.62 -13.45 -18.82
CA GLN A 180 4.33 -13.34 -18.12
C GLN A 180 3.43 -12.20 -18.62
N LEU A 181 3.83 -11.49 -19.69
CA LEU A 181 3.08 -10.37 -20.28
C LEU A 181 1.59 -10.69 -20.50
N LYS A 182 1.28 -11.88 -21.02
CA LYS A 182 -0.09 -12.30 -21.33
C LYS A 182 -0.82 -12.97 -20.16
N ASN A 183 -0.14 -13.13 -19.02
CA ASN A 183 -0.61 -13.86 -17.84
C ASN A 183 -0.61 -12.94 -16.60
N GLU A 184 0.37 -13.07 -15.72
CA GLU A 184 0.38 -12.45 -14.39
C GLU A 184 0.92 -11.02 -14.40
N CYS A 185 1.81 -10.63 -15.33
CA CYS A 185 2.46 -9.33 -15.29
C CYS A 185 1.86 -8.30 -16.27
N ARG A 186 0.55 -8.05 -16.13
CA ARG A 186 -0.22 -7.16 -17.03
C ARG A 186 -0.32 -5.72 -16.53
N PRO A 187 -0.50 -4.73 -17.42
CA PRO A 187 -0.70 -3.32 -17.05
C PRO A 187 -2.03 -3.07 -16.33
N VAL A 188 -3.06 -3.86 -16.62
CA VAL A 188 -4.36 -3.82 -15.95
C VAL A 188 -4.60 -5.17 -15.29
N GLN A 189 -4.54 -5.22 -13.97
CA GLN A 189 -4.67 -6.46 -13.19
C GLN A 189 -5.06 -6.18 -11.73
N ASN A 190 -5.41 -7.25 -11.01
CA ASN A 190 -5.62 -7.18 -9.56
C ASN A 190 -4.30 -7.52 -8.85
N LEU A 191 -3.65 -6.51 -8.27
CA LEU A 191 -2.38 -6.66 -7.57
C LEU A 191 -2.49 -7.50 -6.29
N LEU A 192 -3.63 -7.46 -5.58
CA LEU A 192 -3.85 -8.21 -4.34
C LEU A 192 -3.72 -9.73 -4.55
N PHE A 193 -4.04 -10.22 -5.75
CA PHE A 193 -3.96 -11.64 -6.09
C PHE A 193 -2.99 -11.91 -7.25
N SER A 194 -2.04 -11.00 -7.48
CA SER A 194 -1.06 -11.17 -8.56
C SER A 194 0.05 -12.12 -8.12
N ASP A 195 0.36 -13.10 -8.98
CA ASP A 195 1.53 -13.98 -8.84
C ASP A 195 2.77 -13.40 -9.57
N CYS A 196 2.68 -12.18 -10.14
CA CYS A 196 3.80 -11.53 -10.78
C CYS A 196 4.88 -11.15 -9.76
N LYS A 197 6.13 -11.60 -9.97
CA LYS A 197 7.25 -11.29 -9.06
C LYS A 197 7.58 -9.80 -8.90
N LEU A 198 7.04 -8.95 -9.80
CA LEU A 198 7.20 -7.50 -9.75
C LEU A 198 6.03 -6.79 -9.05
N ALA A 199 4.94 -7.50 -8.74
CA ALA A 199 3.79 -6.92 -8.07
C ALA A 199 3.97 -6.92 -6.55
N ILE A 200 3.60 -5.81 -5.90
CA ILE A 200 3.46 -5.76 -4.44
C ILE A 200 2.03 -6.20 -4.11
N ASN A 201 1.89 -7.42 -3.57
CA ASN A 201 0.63 -8.04 -3.20
C ASN A 201 0.35 -8.03 -1.68
N ASP A 202 1.20 -7.37 -0.90
CA ASP A 202 1.15 -7.27 0.57
C ASP A 202 0.75 -5.87 1.06
N LEU A 203 0.10 -5.05 0.22
CA LEU A 203 -0.48 -3.78 0.69
C LEU A 203 -1.81 -4.05 1.40
N PRO A 204 -2.23 -3.20 2.36
CA PRO A 204 -3.57 -3.28 2.91
C PRO A 204 -4.63 -3.22 1.81
N ASN A 205 -5.66 -4.08 1.91
CA ASN A 205 -6.63 -4.29 0.82
C ASN A 205 -7.23 -2.99 0.25
N HIS A 206 -7.50 -1.98 1.10
CA HIS A 206 -8.12 -0.73 0.66
C HIS A 206 -7.19 0.13 -0.19
N ILE A 207 -5.86 -0.06 -0.12
CA ILE A 207 -4.86 0.71 -0.87
C ILE A 207 -4.92 0.42 -2.37
N TYR A 208 -5.30 -0.80 -2.76
CA TYR A 208 -5.42 -1.21 -4.17
C TYR A 208 -6.58 -0.51 -4.90
N ASP A 209 -7.63 -0.13 -4.18
CA ASP A 209 -8.84 0.47 -4.75
C ASP A 209 -8.81 2.00 -4.74
N VAL A 210 -7.79 2.63 -4.15
CA VAL A 210 -7.67 4.09 -4.11
C VAL A 210 -7.36 4.63 -5.52
N PRO A 211 -8.12 5.62 -6.02
CA PRO A 211 -7.81 6.26 -7.29
C PRO A 211 -6.68 7.28 -7.12
N TRP A 212 -5.44 6.79 -7.02
CA TRP A 212 -4.25 7.62 -6.82
C TRP A 212 -4.10 8.71 -7.90
N ASP A 213 -3.93 9.95 -7.45
CA ASP A 213 -3.74 11.14 -8.29
C ASP A 213 -2.24 11.38 -8.54
N ILE A 214 -1.44 11.19 -7.48
CA ILE A 214 0.01 11.31 -7.50
C ILE A 214 0.61 10.05 -6.84
N ILE A 215 1.68 9.52 -7.44
CA ILE A 215 2.51 8.47 -6.88
C ILE A 215 3.96 8.94 -6.91
N LEU A 216 4.65 8.93 -5.78
CA LEU A 216 6.08 9.20 -5.68
C LEU A 216 6.81 7.91 -5.32
N ILE A 217 7.86 7.59 -6.06
CA ILE A 217 8.72 6.42 -5.86
C ILE A 217 10.10 6.92 -5.43
N ASP A 218 10.31 6.93 -4.12
CA ASP A 218 11.54 7.38 -3.45
C ASP A 218 12.20 6.24 -2.63
N GLY A 219 11.48 5.15 -2.40
CA GLY A 219 11.95 3.87 -1.87
C GLY A 219 11.44 2.70 -2.71
N PRO A 220 11.86 1.47 -2.39
CA PRO A 220 12.77 1.09 -1.31
C PRO A 220 14.26 1.32 -1.66
N CYS A 221 15.15 1.06 -0.71
CA CYS A 221 16.61 1.18 -0.86
C CYS A 221 17.16 0.38 -2.05
N GLY A 222 18.11 0.98 -2.78
CA GLY A 222 18.73 0.40 -3.99
C GLY A 222 20.24 0.60 -4.09
N TYR A 223 20.93 0.94 -2.99
CA TYR A 223 22.35 1.33 -3.04
C TYR A 223 23.34 0.16 -3.17
N PHE A 224 22.90 -1.09 -3.03
CA PHE A 224 23.73 -2.29 -3.17
C PHE A 224 22.98 -3.42 -3.87
N MET A 225 23.71 -4.39 -4.42
CA MET A 225 23.16 -5.42 -5.32
C MET A 225 22.08 -6.31 -4.67
N ALA A 226 22.18 -6.56 -3.36
CA ALA A 226 21.21 -7.34 -2.61
C ALA A 226 20.05 -6.52 -2.03
N ALA A 227 20.07 -5.19 -2.19
CA ALA A 227 19.00 -4.31 -1.77
C ALA A 227 17.75 -4.53 -2.65
N PRO A 228 16.54 -4.25 -2.15
CA PRO A 228 15.31 -4.51 -2.90
C PRO A 228 15.24 -3.80 -4.25
N GLY A 229 15.68 -2.54 -4.28
CA GLY A 229 15.60 -1.67 -5.44
C GLY A 229 14.16 -1.30 -5.80
N ARG A 230 13.99 -0.26 -6.64
CA ARG A 230 12.66 0.33 -6.91
C ARG A 230 11.84 -0.39 -7.99
N MET A 231 12.25 -1.57 -8.45
CA MET A 231 11.60 -2.28 -9.56
C MET A 231 10.12 -2.56 -9.31
N THR A 232 9.81 -3.15 -8.16
CA THR A 232 8.44 -3.53 -7.76
C THR A 232 7.57 -2.30 -7.49
N ALA A 233 8.14 -1.25 -6.89
CA ALA A 233 7.45 0.02 -6.69
C ALA A 233 7.07 0.67 -8.03
N ILE A 234 8.00 0.71 -9.00
CA ILE A 234 7.74 1.24 -10.35
C ILE A 234 6.67 0.42 -11.08
N PHE A 235 6.79 -0.92 -11.07
CA PHE A 235 5.80 -1.79 -11.69
C PHE A 235 4.41 -1.60 -11.07
N THR A 236 4.34 -1.64 -9.74
CA THR A 236 3.10 -1.51 -8.97
C THR A 236 2.45 -0.15 -9.21
N ALA A 237 3.21 0.94 -9.21
CA ALA A 237 2.71 2.27 -9.56
C ALA A 237 2.14 2.32 -10.98
N GLY A 238 2.84 1.69 -11.94
CA GLY A 238 2.37 1.57 -13.31
C GLY A 238 1.04 0.83 -13.43
N VAL A 239 0.83 -0.22 -12.64
CA VAL A 239 -0.43 -0.98 -12.59
C VAL A 239 -1.52 -0.19 -11.86
N LEU A 240 -1.24 0.43 -10.72
CA LEU A 240 -2.19 1.24 -9.95
C LEU A 240 -2.72 2.40 -10.80
N ALA A 241 -1.84 3.15 -11.47
CA ALA A 241 -2.21 4.25 -12.35
C ALA A 241 -3.14 3.83 -13.50
N ARG A 242 -2.94 2.61 -14.04
CA ARG A 242 -3.71 2.09 -15.17
C ARG A 242 -4.99 1.37 -14.78
N SER A 243 -4.99 0.70 -13.62
CA SER A 243 -6.08 -0.16 -13.14
C SER A 243 -7.11 0.58 -12.28
N LYS A 244 -6.82 1.82 -11.86
CA LYS A 244 -7.68 2.57 -10.95
C LYS A 244 -9.12 2.72 -11.44
N ARG A 245 -10.04 2.64 -10.49
CA ARG A 245 -11.48 2.78 -10.69
C ARG A 245 -11.92 4.18 -10.24
N GLY A 246 -12.41 4.98 -11.17
CA GLY A 246 -12.76 6.39 -10.89
C GLY A 246 -11.54 7.30 -10.75
N GLY A 247 -11.76 8.49 -10.18
CA GLY A 247 -10.77 9.57 -10.10
C GLY A 247 -10.49 10.24 -11.45
N VAL A 248 -9.43 11.05 -11.50
CA VAL A 248 -9.00 11.69 -12.75
C VAL A 248 -8.37 10.68 -13.71
N GLU A 249 -8.47 10.92 -15.02
CA GLU A 249 -7.98 10.00 -16.08
C GLU A 249 -6.46 9.81 -16.10
N LYS A 250 -5.71 10.68 -15.43
CA LYS A 250 -4.25 10.70 -15.41
C LYS A 250 -3.74 10.55 -13.98
N THR A 251 -2.63 9.85 -13.80
CA THR A 251 -1.88 9.81 -12.54
C THR A 251 -0.49 10.38 -12.81
N HIS A 252 -0.06 11.29 -11.95
CA HIS A 252 1.32 11.78 -11.97
C HIS A 252 2.18 10.77 -11.23
N VAL A 253 3.20 10.22 -11.88
CA VAL A 253 4.14 9.27 -11.27
C VAL A 253 5.53 9.88 -11.29
N PHE A 254 6.11 10.05 -10.11
CA PHE A 254 7.46 10.57 -9.94
C PHE A 254 8.40 9.44 -9.53
N VAL A 255 9.57 9.37 -10.14
CA VAL A 255 10.61 8.38 -9.82
C VAL A 255 11.89 9.12 -9.49
N HIS A 256 12.33 9.02 -8.24
CA HIS A 256 13.59 9.61 -7.78
C HIS A 256 14.78 8.73 -8.17
N GLU A 257 15.95 9.35 -8.33
CA GLU A 257 17.18 8.71 -8.81
C GLU A 257 17.03 8.02 -10.17
N ILE A 258 16.28 8.63 -11.09
CA ILE A 258 15.91 8.07 -12.41
C ILE A 258 17.11 7.69 -13.28
N ASP A 259 18.28 8.27 -13.04
CA ASP A 259 19.52 7.96 -13.76
C ASP A 259 20.14 6.62 -13.37
N LYS A 260 19.73 6.03 -12.24
CA LYS A 260 20.14 4.69 -11.86
C LYS A 260 19.57 3.65 -12.84
N LYS A 261 20.34 2.59 -13.05
CA LYS A 261 20.05 1.58 -14.10
C LYS A 261 18.71 0.90 -13.91
N VAL A 262 18.35 0.55 -12.68
CA VAL A 262 17.09 -0.12 -12.34
C VAL A 262 15.92 0.80 -12.63
N GLU A 263 15.96 2.02 -12.11
CA GLU A 263 14.94 3.04 -12.21
C GLU A 263 14.68 3.40 -13.67
N LYS A 264 15.74 3.64 -14.44
CA LYS A 264 15.66 3.95 -15.88
C LYS A 264 15.00 2.82 -16.66
N VAL A 265 15.49 1.59 -16.52
CA VAL A 265 14.99 0.42 -17.28
C VAL A 265 13.53 0.13 -16.93
N CYS A 266 13.19 0.12 -15.64
CA CYS A 266 11.83 -0.18 -15.20
C CYS A 266 10.85 0.96 -15.50
N SER A 267 11.27 2.22 -15.45
CA SER A 267 10.39 3.34 -15.78
C SER A 267 10.10 3.39 -17.28
N ASP A 268 11.11 3.19 -18.13
CA ASP A 268 10.92 3.10 -19.58
C ASP A 268 9.96 1.97 -19.96
N GLU A 269 10.03 0.82 -19.27
CA GLU A 269 9.18 -0.34 -19.56
C GLU A 269 7.77 -0.25 -18.94
N PHE A 270 7.63 0.20 -17.69
CA PHE A 270 6.35 0.10 -16.96
C PHE A 270 5.61 1.45 -16.87
N LEU A 271 6.30 2.58 -16.97
CA LEU A 271 5.67 3.91 -17.03
C LEU A 271 5.59 4.43 -18.47
N CYS A 272 6.37 3.84 -19.37
CA CYS A 272 6.51 4.16 -20.78
C CYS A 272 7.21 5.48 -21.01
N ARG A 273 8.27 5.44 -21.80
CA ARG A 273 9.08 6.62 -22.12
C ARG A 273 8.27 7.73 -22.79
N GLU A 274 7.24 7.38 -23.57
CA GLU A 274 6.32 8.35 -24.17
C GLU A 274 5.46 9.13 -23.16
N ASN A 275 5.34 8.65 -21.92
CA ASN A 275 4.62 9.34 -20.85
C ASN A 275 5.55 10.24 -19.99
N LEU A 276 6.86 10.25 -20.25
CA LEU A 276 7.81 11.12 -19.55
C LEU A 276 7.55 12.58 -19.96
N VAL A 277 7.19 13.42 -19.00
CA VAL A 277 6.91 14.84 -19.20
C VAL A 277 8.17 15.67 -19.04
N GLU A 278 8.93 15.40 -17.98
CA GLU A 278 10.19 16.07 -17.70
C GLU A 278 11.12 15.23 -16.84
N THR A 279 12.40 15.57 -16.88
CA THR A 279 13.40 15.16 -15.89
C THR A 279 13.97 16.43 -15.26
N LYS A 280 13.94 16.50 -13.94
CA LYS A 280 14.53 17.57 -13.14
C LYS A 280 15.59 16.95 -12.26
N ASP A 281 16.85 17.30 -12.52
CA ASP A 281 18.00 16.62 -11.92
C ASP A 281 17.84 15.09 -12.02
N ASN A 282 17.70 14.38 -10.90
CA ASN A 282 17.55 12.93 -10.87
C ASN A 282 16.07 12.49 -10.68
N LEU A 283 15.10 13.39 -10.83
CA LEU A 283 13.67 13.08 -10.71
C LEU A 283 13.02 12.99 -12.10
N GLY A 284 12.47 11.83 -12.43
CA GLY A 284 11.61 11.64 -13.61
C GLY A 284 10.14 11.88 -13.29
N HIS A 285 9.47 12.74 -14.07
CA HIS A 285 8.02 12.98 -13.96
C HIS A 285 7.26 12.37 -15.14
N PHE A 286 6.43 11.36 -14.86
CA PHE A 286 5.57 10.70 -15.83
C PHE A 286 4.11 11.06 -15.62
N VAL A 287 3.32 11.09 -16.70
CA VAL A 287 1.85 11.23 -16.63
C VAL A 287 1.20 10.03 -17.29
N VAL A 288 0.82 9.05 -16.46
CA VAL A 288 0.28 7.77 -16.90
C VAL A 288 -1.25 7.85 -16.98
N ARG A 289 -1.82 7.41 -18.09
CA ARG A 289 -3.29 7.39 -18.26
C ARG A 289 -3.87 6.06 -17.81
N LYS A 290 -5.09 6.11 -17.28
CA LYS A 290 -5.91 4.92 -17.07
C LYS A 290 -6.04 4.10 -18.36
N MET A 291 -6.01 2.77 -18.25
CA MET A 291 -6.24 1.86 -19.37
C MET A 291 -7.55 1.10 -19.18
N ALA A 292 -8.29 0.90 -20.27
CA ALA A 292 -9.40 -0.05 -20.27
C ALA A 292 -8.82 -1.47 -20.28
N ALA A 293 -9.43 -2.40 -19.52
CA ALA A 293 -8.95 -3.79 -19.42
C ALA A 293 -8.84 -4.51 -20.79
N ALA A 294 -9.58 -4.06 -21.81
CA ALA A 294 -9.52 -4.61 -23.15
C ALA A 294 -8.39 -4.05 -24.05
N ARG A 295 -7.61 -3.04 -23.60
CA ARG A 295 -6.64 -2.32 -24.43
C ARG A 295 -5.26 -2.98 -24.58
N GLY A 296 -5.07 -4.20 -24.10
CA GLY A 296 -3.87 -5.00 -24.39
C GLY A 296 -3.15 -5.52 -23.14
N PHE A 297 -2.10 -6.30 -23.39
CA PHE A 297 -1.30 -6.99 -22.37
C PHE A 297 0.04 -6.29 -22.07
N GLU A 298 0.38 -5.27 -22.85
CA GLU A 298 1.67 -4.59 -22.79
C GLU A 298 1.51 -3.20 -22.18
N PHE A 299 2.51 -2.78 -21.40
CA PHE A 299 2.52 -1.45 -20.80
C PHE A 299 2.67 -0.35 -21.86
N CYS A 300 3.56 -0.55 -22.86
CA CYS A 300 3.98 0.45 -23.84
C CYS A 300 3.86 -0.07 -25.28
N PRO A 301 2.63 -0.25 -25.81
CA PRO A 301 2.37 -0.93 -27.08
C PRO A 301 2.91 -0.20 -28.33
N ASN A 302 3.32 1.07 -28.20
CA ASN A 302 3.91 1.85 -29.28
C ASN A 302 5.44 1.88 -29.22
N SER A 303 6.06 1.23 -28.24
CA SER A 303 7.51 1.16 -28.15
C SER A 303 8.02 -0.02 -28.99
N ASN A 304 8.69 0.26 -30.11
CA ASN A 304 9.49 -0.76 -30.80
C ASN A 304 10.66 -1.10 -29.86
N SER A 305 10.54 -2.19 -29.11
CA SER A 305 11.53 -2.61 -28.12
C SER A 305 12.85 -3.06 -28.80
N SER A 306 13.77 -2.13 -29.02
CA SER A 306 15.15 -2.42 -29.41
C SER A 306 15.99 -2.76 -28.17
N PHE A 307 15.77 -3.95 -27.61
CA PHE A 307 16.74 -4.57 -26.71
C PHE A 307 17.51 -5.64 -27.51
N SER A 308 18.58 -5.24 -28.17
CA SER A 308 19.58 -6.19 -28.67
C SER A 308 20.40 -6.69 -27.47
N PRO A 309 20.50 -8.01 -27.23
CA PRO A 309 21.50 -8.52 -26.31
C PRO A 309 22.87 -8.23 -26.92
N GLY A 310 23.72 -7.49 -26.20
CA GLY A 310 25.11 -7.29 -26.60
C GLY A 310 25.77 -8.64 -26.83
N SER A 311 26.22 -8.89 -28.06
CA SER A 311 27.10 -9.99 -28.40
C SER A 311 28.38 -9.85 -27.58
N ASN A 312 28.67 -10.84 -26.74
CA ASN A 312 30.02 -11.04 -26.21
C ASN A 312 30.95 -11.28 -27.39
N SER A 313 31.71 -10.26 -27.79
CA SER A 313 32.94 -10.44 -28.55
C SER A 313 33.97 -11.03 -27.58
N SER A 314 34.18 -12.32 -27.71
CA SER A 314 35.39 -12.99 -27.26
C SER A 314 36.57 -12.46 -28.09
N ASP A 315 37.31 -11.51 -27.54
CA ASP A 315 38.66 -11.21 -28.02
C ASP A 315 39.59 -12.27 -27.43
N GLY A 316 39.92 -13.25 -28.27
CA GLY A 316 41.21 -13.91 -28.22
C GLY A 316 42.21 -13.05 -28.99
N ASP A 317 43.40 -12.84 -28.42
CA ASP A 317 44.66 -13.40 -28.94
C ASP A 317 45.86 -12.65 -28.34
N ASP A 318 46.88 -13.45 -28.04
CA ASP A 318 48.32 -13.18 -27.91
C ASP A 318 48.87 -12.19 -26.85
#